data_AF-A0A7S2U4E0-F1
#
_entry.id   AF-A0A7S2U4E0-F1
#
_cell.length_a   1.000
_cell.length_b   1.000
_cell.length_c   1.000
_cell.angle_alpha   90.00
_cell.angle_beta   90.00
_cell.angle_gamma   90.00
#
_symmetry.space_group_name_H-M   'P 1'
#
loop_
_entity.id
_entity.type
_entity.pdbx_description
1 polymer ?
#
loop_
_entity_poly.entity_id
_entity_poly.type
_entity_poly.pdbx_seq_one_letter_code
_entity_poly.pdbx_strand_id
1 'polypeptide(L)'
;MASDPTSKLPYLPGYTFEKKKQNYGKTQYFQKTAGLSFVKHVGVPKPGQGVNIPRVTPDMVVDKDKKATKPLNAEPEKLPAWVAYDRKVLRFYAYFKETVDGSALENFRVRKCIFYYYLEDDSMHIAEPRQQNSGMPQGVFVKRHRVQKPNGTGFYSAADLVIGSNLEVYGRVFRIYDCDDFTKQFYKDNGA
;
A
#
# COMPACT_ATOMS: atom_id res chain seq x y z
N MET A 1 26.82 -14.05 31.38
CA MET A 1 26.43 -14.97 30.29
C MET A 1 27.53 -14.94 29.25
N ALA A 2 28.16 -16.08 28.94
CA ALA A 2 29.25 -16.13 27.96
C ALA A 2 28.66 -15.92 26.55
N SER A 3 29.22 -14.96 25.80
CA SER A 3 28.86 -14.72 24.39
C SER A 3 29.22 -15.94 23.54
N ASP A 4 28.27 -16.45 22.77
CA ASP A 4 28.49 -17.57 21.85
C ASP A 4 29.62 -17.20 20.85
N PRO A 5 30.75 -17.93 20.82
CA PRO A 5 31.90 -17.60 19.99
C PRO A 5 31.59 -17.64 18.49
N THR A 6 30.46 -18.24 18.08
CA THR A 6 30.01 -18.32 16.69
C THR A 6 29.36 -17.04 16.17
N SER A 7 29.00 -16.11 17.04
CA SER A 7 28.30 -14.85 16.67
C SER A 7 29.13 -13.90 15.79
N LYS A 8 30.45 -14.10 15.69
CA LYS A 8 31.37 -13.26 14.89
C LYS A 8 31.78 -13.88 13.55
N LEU A 9 31.27 -15.06 13.20
CA LEU A 9 31.64 -15.75 11.95
C LEU A 9 30.68 -15.42 10.80
N PRO A 10 31.17 -15.31 9.56
CA PRO A 10 30.32 -15.10 8.40
C PRO A 10 29.45 -16.33 8.12
N TYR A 11 28.21 -16.11 7.65
CA TYR A 11 27.26 -17.18 7.30
C TYR A 11 27.56 -17.81 5.92
N LEU A 12 28.83 -18.15 5.68
CA LEU A 12 29.28 -18.85 4.48
C LEU A 12 29.29 -20.37 4.73
N PRO A 13 29.04 -21.19 3.69
CA PRO A 13 29.23 -22.64 3.78
C PRO A 13 30.64 -22.97 4.29
N GLY A 14 30.75 -23.86 5.27
CA GLY A 14 32.03 -24.25 5.89
C GLY A 14 32.43 -23.46 7.15
N TYR A 15 31.78 -22.33 7.44
CA TYR A 15 31.98 -21.56 8.69
C TYR A 15 30.94 -21.87 9.77
N THR A 16 30.26 -23.02 9.67
CA THR A 16 29.25 -23.48 10.62
C THR A 16 29.78 -24.69 11.38
N PHE A 17 29.70 -24.66 12.72
CA PHE A 17 30.07 -25.80 13.55
C PHE A 17 28.87 -26.71 13.83
N GLU A 18 29.11 -28.02 13.86
CA GLU A 18 28.09 -28.99 14.25
C GLU A 18 27.65 -28.78 15.70
N LYS A 19 26.38 -28.42 15.89
CA LYS A 19 25.80 -28.26 17.22
C LYS A 19 25.54 -29.63 17.84
N LYS A 20 25.87 -29.80 19.13
CA LYS A 20 25.55 -31.01 19.89
C LYS A 20 24.05 -31.30 19.86
N LYS A 21 23.66 -32.57 19.85
CA LYS A 21 22.27 -33.02 19.84
C LYS A 21 21.51 -32.44 21.05
N GLN A 22 20.45 -31.68 20.77
CA GLN A 22 19.54 -31.15 21.79
C GLN A 22 18.18 -31.84 21.72
N ASN A 23 17.29 -31.52 22.66
CA ASN A 23 15.89 -31.93 22.60
C ASN A 23 15.15 -31.06 21.55
N TYR A 24 14.54 -31.70 20.56
CA TYR A 24 13.82 -31.04 19.46
C TYR A 24 12.29 -31.17 19.59
N GLY A 25 11.78 -31.25 20.81
CA GLY A 25 10.33 -31.27 21.07
C GLY A 25 9.65 -30.03 20.47
N LYS A 26 8.64 -30.25 19.62
CA LYS A 26 7.89 -29.17 18.97
C LYS A 26 6.83 -28.63 19.92
N THR A 27 6.82 -27.32 20.15
CA THR A 27 5.70 -26.66 20.83
C THR A 27 4.55 -26.42 19.85
N GLN A 28 3.31 -26.64 20.27
CA GLN A 28 2.14 -26.34 19.46
C GLN A 28 1.79 -24.85 19.54
N TYR A 29 2.59 -24.04 18.85
CA TYR A 29 2.46 -22.58 18.87
C TYR A 29 1.26 -22.07 18.08
N PHE A 30 0.92 -22.75 16.98
CA PHE A 30 -0.23 -22.43 16.14
C PHE A 30 -1.36 -23.40 16.41
N GLN A 31 -2.57 -22.88 16.63
CA GLN A 31 -3.76 -23.70 16.80
C GLN A 31 -4.92 -23.15 15.96
N LYS A 32 -5.83 -24.04 15.57
CA LYS A 32 -7.14 -23.69 15.00
C LYS A 32 -8.25 -24.01 15.99
N THR A 33 -9.19 -23.08 16.17
CA THR A 33 -10.43 -23.27 16.95
C THR A 33 -11.55 -22.65 16.15
N ALA A 34 -12.63 -23.41 15.95
CA ALA A 34 -13.80 -23.00 15.16
C ALA A 34 -13.45 -22.46 13.76
N GLY A 35 -12.45 -23.07 13.09
CA GLY A 35 -12.03 -22.70 11.73
C GLY A 35 -11.07 -21.51 11.63
N LEU A 36 -10.88 -20.72 12.69
CA LEU A 36 -9.94 -19.61 12.74
C LEU A 36 -8.58 -20.05 13.30
N SER A 37 -7.50 -19.56 12.69
CA SER A 37 -6.12 -19.81 13.13
C SER A 37 -5.68 -18.74 14.12
N PHE A 38 -5.09 -19.14 15.25
CA PHE A 38 -4.53 -18.23 16.26
C PHE A 38 -3.16 -18.71 16.75
N VAL A 39 -2.38 -17.75 17.22
CA VAL A 39 -1.08 -17.97 17.88
C VAL A 39 -1.32 -18.09 19.38
N LYS A 40 -0.86 -19.16 20.01
CA LYS A 40 -0.87 -19.27 21.48
C LYS A 40 0.17 -18.32 22.05
N HIS A 41 -0.28 -17.28 22.75
CA HIS A 41 0.60 -16.50 23.64
C HIS A 41 1.13 -17.43 24.74
N VAL A 42 2.45 -17.65 24.76
CA VAL A 42 3.14 -18.45 25.77
C VAL A 42 3.25 -17.61 27.05
N GLY A 43 2.60 -18.03 28.14
CA GLY A 43 2.75 -17.35 29.43
C GLY A 43 1.75 -17.69 30.55
N VAL A 44 0.65 -18.39 30.29
CA VAL A 44 -0.32 -18.79 31.35
C VAL A 44 -0.37 -20.32 31.46
N PRO A 45 0.01 -20.92 32.61
CA PRO A 45 -0.12 -22.36 32.79
C PRO A 45 -1.59 -22.76 33.02
N LYS A 46 -1.98 -23.91 32.46
CA LYS A 46 -3.29 -24.55 32.70
C LYS A 46 -3.33 -25.25 34.07
N PRO A 47 -4.52 -25.42 34.67
CA PRO A 47 -4.66 -25.94 36.03
C PRO A 47 -4.37 -27.45 36.09
N GLY A 48 -3.58 -27.89 37.07
CA GLY A 48 -3.49 -29.33 37.42
C GLY A 48 -2.11 -29.91 37.76
N GLN A 49 -1.00 -29.17 37.66
CA GLN A 49 0.32 -29.67 38.07
C GLN A 49 1.00 -28.73 39.06
N GLY A 50 1.10 -29.19 40.30
CA GLY A 50 1.74 -28.47 41.40
C GLY A 50 3.25 -28.37 41.17
N VAL A 51 3.72 -27.15 40.97
CA VAL A 51 5.11 -26.77 41.21
C VAL A 51 5.09 -25.63 42.22
N ASN A 52 5.81 -25.81 43.32
CA ASN A 52 5.97 -24.82 44.38
C ASN A 52 6.71 -23.59 43.83
N ILE A 53 5.97 -22.53 43.53
CA ILE A 53 6.50 -21.20 43.25
C ILE A 53 6.31 -20.39 44.55
N PRO A 54 7.32 -19.66 45.06
CA PRO A 54 7.17 -18.86 46.27
C PRO A 54 5.95 -17.94 46.13
N ARG A 55 5.09 -18.00 47.14
CA ARG A 55 3.82 -17.28 47.27
C ARG A 55 4.09 -15.77 47.21
N VAL A 56 4.07 -15.20 46.01
CA VAL A 56 3.76 -13.78 45.87
C VAL A 56 2.31 -13.65 46.29
N THR A 57 2.10 -13.11 47.49
CA THR A 57 0.76 -12.79 47.98
C THR A 57 0.12 -11.77 47.02
N PRO A 58 -1.18 -11.87 46.75
CA PRO A 58 -1.91 -10.95 45.87
C PRO A 58 -2.13 -9.57 46.51
N ASP A 59 -1.16 -9.07 47.26
CA ASP A 59 -1.13 -7.73 47.88
C ASP A 59 0.09 -6.89 47.49
N MET A 60 0.92 -7.36 46.54
CA MET A 60 1.83 -6.45 45.84
C MET A 60 1.13 -5.94 44.60
N VAL A 61 0.27 -4.93 44.84
CA VAL A 61 -0.05 -3.82 43.94
C VAL A 61 0.32 -4.09 42.47
N VAL A 62 -0.52 -4.89 41.80
CA VAL A 62 -0.83 -4.51 40.42
C VAL A 62 -1.58 -3.21 40.59
N ASP A 63 -0.88 -2.10 40.38
CA ASP A 63 -1.52 -0.81 40.15
C ASP A 63 -2.60 -1.06 39.10
N LYS A 64 -3.85 -1.23 39.56
CA LYS A 64 -5.05 -1.25 38.71
C LYS A 64 -5.22 0.09 37.98
N ASP A 65 -4.36 1.06 38.29
CA ASP A 65 -4.22 2.36 37.66
C ASP A 65 -3.19 2.42 36.54
N LYS A 66 -2.51 1.33 36.18
CA LYS A 66 -2.00 1.19 34.81
C LYS A 66 -3.15 0.81 33.87
N LYS A 67 -4.22 1.62 33.88
CA LYS A 67 -4.91 1.96 32.64
C LYS A 67 -3.80 2.19 31.63
N ALA A 68 -3.86 1.53 30.48
CA ALA A 68 -2.97 1.86 29.39
C ALA A 68 -3.10 3.36 29.13
N THR A 69 -2.20 4.14 29.72
CA THR A 69 -1.92 5.51 29.36
C THR A 69 -1.22 5.42 28.02
N LYS A 70 -1.97 5.04 26.97
CA LYS A 70 -1.85 5.84 25.77
C LYS A 70 -2.19 7.24 26.27
N PRO A 71 -1.25 8.20 26.28
CA PRO A 71 -1.59 9.55 26.67
C PRO A 71 -2.83 9.95 25.87
N LEU A 72 -3.73 10.75 26.45
CA LEU A 72 -4.89 11.28 25.73
C LEU A 72 -4.46 12.04 24.44
N ASN A 73 -3.16 12.35 24.34
CA ASN A 73 -2.45 12.95 23.22
C ASN A 73 -1.53 11.96 22.47
N ALA A 74 -1.80 10.65 22.47
CA ALA A 74 -1.07 9.73 21.63
C ALA A 74 -1.34 10.11 20.17
N GLU A 75 -0.29 10.53 19.45
CA GLU A 75 -0.38 10.79 18.02
C GLU A 75 -1.07 9.60 17.34
N PRO A 76 -2.07 9.84 16.48
CA PRO A 76 -2.78 8.76 15.83
C PRO A 76 -1.75 7.87 15.13
N GLU A 77 -1.83 6.56 15.36
CA GLU A 77 -0.94 5.59 14.72
C GLU A 77 -1.00 5.81 13.20
N LYS A 78 0.12 6.22 12.59
CA LYS A 78 0.19 6.52 11.16
C LYS A 78 -0.07 5.23 10.39
N LEU A 79 -1.28 5.11 9.85
CA LEU A 79 -1.67 3.97 9.06
C LEU A 79 -0.80 3.85 7.79
N PRO A 80 -0.44 2.64 7.35
CA PRO A 80 0.19 2.44 6.06
C PRO A 80 -0.66 3.02 4.91
N ALA A 81 -0.01 3.52 3.85
CA ALA A 81 -0.68 4.18 2.73
C ALA A 81 -1.79 3.31 2.09
N TRP A 82 -1.51 2.03 1.87
CA TRP A 82 -2.46 1.08 1.29
C TRP A 82 -3.72 0.86 2.15
N VAL A 83 -3.66 1.13 3.46
CA VAL A 83 -4.84 1.12 4.35
C VAL A 83 -5.50 2.50 4.41
N ALA A 84 -4.69 3.55 4.54
CA ALA A 84 -5.18 4.93 4.68
C ALA A 84 -5.90 5.45 3.43
N TYR A 85 -5.49 4.94 2.26
CA TYR A 85 -5.98 5.34 0.94
C TYR A 85 -6.71 4.24 0.17
N ASP A 86 -7.08 3.13 0.83
CA ASP A 86 -7.91 2.08 0.22
C ASP A 86 -9.14 2.71 -0.44
N ARG A 87 -9.37 2.35 -1.71
CA ARG A 87 -10.48 2.84 -2.57
C ARG A 87 -10.52 4.35 -2.83
N LYS A 88 -9.52 5.12 -2.41
CA LYS A 88 -9.42 6.55 -2.75
C LYS A 88 -8.72 6.69 -4.09
N VAL A 89 -9.45 7.19 -5.09
CA VAL A 89 -8.97 7.32 -6.46
C VAL A 89 -9.17 8.75 -6.91
N LEU A 90 -8.10 9.37 -7.39
CA LEU A 90 -8.14 10.69 -8.00
C LEU A 90 -8.60 10.53 -9.46
N ARG A 91 -9.59 11.32 -9.87
CA ARG A 91 -10.11 11.30 -11.24
C ARG A 91 -9.88 12.63 -11.93
N PHE A 92 -9.31 12.56 -13.12
CA PHE A 92 -9.07 13.71 -13.98
C PHE A 92 -9.69 13.51 -15.36
N TYR A 93 -10.14 14.59 -15.95
CA TYR A 93 -10.62 14.64 -17.31
C TYR A 93 -9.53 15.25 -18.19
N ALA A 94 -9.19 14.53 -19.25
CA ALA A 94 -8.16 14.92 -20.19
C ALA A 94 -8.61 14.72 -21.63
N TYR A 95 -7.85 15.26 -22.57
CA TYR A 95 -7.99 14.91 -23.98
C TYR A 95 -6.62 14.90 -24.65
N PHE A 96 -6.52 14.19 -25.77
CA PHE A 96 -5.38 14.33 -26.68
C PHE A 96 -5.89 14.61 -28.10
N LYS A 97 -5.03 15.21 -28.93
CA LYS A 97 -5.30 15.45 -30.34
C LYS A 97 -4.63 14.36 -31.16
N GLU A 98 -5.39 13.71 -32.01
CA GLU A 98 -4.92 12.72 -32.98
C GLU A 98 -4.98 13.37 -34.36
N THR A 99 -3.86 13.38 -35.09
CA THR A 99 -3.83 13.89 -36.47
C THR A 99 -4.56 12.90 -37.38
N VAL A 100 -5.34 13.40 -38.32
CA VAL A 100 -6.08 12.59 -39.28
C VAL A 100 -5.64 13.00 -40.68
N ASP A 101 -4.99 12.08 -41.38
CA ASP A 101 -4.55 12.29 -42.75
C ASP A 101 -5.61 11.80 -43.75
N GLY A 102 -5.81 12.54 -44.84
CA GLY A 102 -6.67 12.09 -45.95
C GLY A 102 -8.18 12.19 -45.71
N SER A 103 -8.63 12.92 -44.67
CA SER A 103 -10.04 13.23 -44.46
C SER A 103 -10.40 14.60 -45.03
N ALA A 104 -11.52 14.68 -45.75
CA ALA A 104 -12.06 15.96 -46.23
C ALA A 104 -12.75 16.77 -45.12
N LEU A 105 -13.08 16.14 -43.99
CA LEU A 105 -13.89 16.74 -42.92
C LEU A 105 -13.05 17.38 -41.82
N GLU A 106 -11.92 16.78 -41.45
CA GLU A 106 -11.11 17.23 -40.30
C GLU A 106 -9.62 16.90 -40.46
N ASN A 107 -8.76 17.79 -39.97
CA ASN A 107 -7.30 17.59 -39.93
C ASN A 107 -6.83 16.96 -38.60
N PHE A 108 -7.60 17.14 -37.52
CA PHE A 108 -7.30 16.56 -36.21
C PHE A 108 -8.57 16.22 -35.47
N ARG A 109 -8.54 15.10 -34.74
CA ARG A 109 -9.62 14.63 -33.87
C ARG A 109 -9.24 14.80 -32.41
N VAL A 110 -10.19 15.26 -31.60
CA VAL A 110 -10.02 15.36 -30.15
C VAL A 110 -10.64 14.14 -29.49
N ARG A 111 -9.84 13.35 -28.78
CA ARG A 111 -10.31 12.18 -28.02
C ARG A 111 -10.24 12.47 -26.54
N LYS A 112 -11.40 12.44 -25.89
CA LYS A 112 -11.52 12.65 -24.44
C LYS A 112 -11.12 11.37 -23.71
N CYS A 113 -10.42 11.52 -22.60
CA CYS A 113 -10.02 10.42 -21.74
C CYS A 113 -10.26 10.79 -20.27
N ILE A 114 -10.40 9.76 -19.45
CA ILE A 114 -10.50 9.87 -18.00
C ILE A 114 -9.29 9.18 -17.42
N PHE A 115 -8.57 9.91 -16.57
CA PHE A 115 -7.42 9.45 -15.85
C PHE A 115 -7.87 9.07 -14.44
N TYR A 116 -7.51 7.88 -14.01
CA TYR A 116 -7.69 7.40 -12.66
C TYR A 116 -6.31 7.18 -12.04
N TYR A 117 -6.07 7.79 -10.89
CA TYR A 117 -4.83 7.62 -10.14
C TYR A 117 -5.17 7.07 -8.75
N TYR A 118 -4.66 5.88 -8.44
CA TYR A 118 -5.00 5.13 -7.24
C TYR A 118 -3.99 5.50 -6.14
N LEU A 119 -4.49 6.09 -5.06
CA LEU A 119 -3.64 6.58 -3.96
C LEU A 119 -3.05 5.45 -3.09
N GLU A 120 -3.60 4.24 -3.20
CA GLU A 120 -3.13 3.07 -2.43
C GLU A 120 -1.76 2.55 -2.91
N ASP A 121 -1.45 2.66 -4.19
CA ASP A 121 -0.29 2.04 -4.84
C ASP A 121 0.39 2.89 -5.93
N ASP A 122 0.02 4.16 -6.06
CA ASP A 122 0.52 5.12 -7.06
C ASP A 122 0.36 4.63 -8.52
N SER A 123 -0.62 3.77 -8.78
CA SER A 123 -0.91 3.28 -10.12
C SER A 123 -1.85 4.21 -10.89
N MET A 124 -1.76 4.18 -12.21
CA MET A 124 -2.57 4.98 -13.12
C MET A 124 -3.32 4.09 -14.12
N HIS A 125 -4.53 4.49 -14.43
CA HIS A 125 -5.40 3.87 -15.43
C HIS A 125 -6.02 4.95 -16.30
N ILE A 126 -6.02 4.76 -17.61
CA ILE A 126 -6.58 5.72 -18.56
C ILE A 126 -7.66 5.03 -19.37
N ALA A 127 -8.86 5.62 -19.42
CA ALA A 127 -9.99 5.09 -20.16
C ALA A 127 -10.59 6.17 -21.06
N GLU A 128 -10.94 5.79 -22.27
CA GLU A 128 -11.76 6.60 -23.16
C GLU A 128 -13.23 6.22 -22.97
N PRO A 129 -14.10 7.20 -22.61
CA PRO A 129 -15.52 6.95 -22.49
C PRO A 129 -16.11 6.59 -23.85
N ARG A 130 -17.03 5.63 -23.86
CA ARG A 130 -17.75 5.24 -25.07
C ARG A 130 -18.69 6.37 -25.52
N GLN A 131 -18.59 6.74 -26.79
CA GLN A 131 -19.42 7.74 -27.45
C GLN A 131 -20.23 7.06 -28.55
N GLN A 132 -21.55 7.29 -28.54
CA GLN A 132 -22.43 6.75 -29.58
C GLN A 132 -22.05 7.30 -30.94
N ASN A 133 -22.13 6.45 -31.96
CA ASN A 133 -21.81 6.80 -33.36
C ASN A 133 -20.37 7.31 -33.58
N SER A 134 -19.42 6.99 -32.70
CA SER A 134 -18.02 7.43 -32.86
C SER A 134 -17.26 6.67 -33.96
N GLY A 135 -17.70 5.45 -34.29
CA GLY A 135 -17.03 4.58 -35.26
C GLY A 135 -15.63 4.12 -34.85
N MET A 136 -15.19 4.37 -33.60
CA MET A 136 -13.85 4.04 -33.10
C MET A 136 -13.89 2.99 -31.98
N PRO A 137 -12.86 2.15 -31.85
CA PRO A 137 -12.69 1.31 -30.68
C PRO A 137 -12.43 2.20 -29.45
N GLN A 138 -13.30 2.09 -28.45
CA GLN A 138 -13.27 2.88 -27.21
C GLN A 138 -13.33 1.97 -25.98
N GLY A 139 -12.79 2.44 -24.86
CA GLY A 139 -12.70 1.69 -23.61
C GLY A 139 -11.37 1.93 -22.90
N VAL A 140 -10.78 0.88 -22.35
CA VAL A 140 -9.49 0.99 -21.65
C VAL A 140 -8.39 1.40 -22.63
N PHE A 141 -7.80 2.57 -22.40
CA PHE A 141 -6.70 3.09 -23.22
C PHE A 141 -5.35 2.65 -22.64
N VAL A 142 -5.18 2.76 -21.32
CA VAL A 142 -4.04 2.24 -20.57
C VAL A 142 -4.55 1.41 -19.39
N LYS A 143 -4.13 0.14 -19.31
CA LYS A 143 -4.45 -0.74 -18.18
C LYS A 143 -3.85 -0.21 -16.88
N ARG A 144 -4.45 -0.54 -15.72
CA ARG A 144 -3.95 -0.09 -14.41
C ARG A 144 -2.54 -0.62 -14.14
N HIS A 145 -1.58 0.28 -13.96
CA HIS A 145 -0.22 0.01 -13.46
C HIS A 145 0.50 1.35 -13.18
N ARG A 146 1.70 1.30 -12.60
CA ARG A 146 2.52 2.50 -12.39
C ARG A 146 3.13 2.95 -13.72
N VAL A 147 2.78 4.15 -14.16
CA VAL A 147 3.23 4.71 -15.45
C VAL A 147 4.53 5.49 -15.24
N GLN A 148 5.53 5.20 -16.08
CA GLN A 148 6.83 5.87 -16.04
C GLN A 148 6.78 7.24 -16.74
N LYS A 149 7.55 8.20 -16.22
CA LYS A 149 7.78 9.50 -16.86
C LYS A 149 8.63 9.30 -18.13
N PRO A 150 8.43 10.10 -19.19
CA PRO A 150 9.13 9.95 -20.47
C PRO A 150 10.65 10.11 -20.35
N ASN A 151 11.11 10.90 -19.39
CA ASN A 151 12.53 11.15 -19.11
C ASN A 151 13.21 10.05 -18.29
N GLY A 152 12.50 8.99 -17.90
CA GLY A 152 13.03 7.90 -17.08
C GLY A 152 13.34 8.29 -15.63
N THR A 153 12.92 9.47 -15.16
CA THR A 153 13.20 9.96 -13.78
C THR A 153 12.37 9.26 -12.70
N GLY A 154 11.47 8.35 -13.08
CA GLY A 154 10.64 7.59 -12.16
C GLY A 154 9.21 7.44 -12.67
N PHE A 155 8.28 7.24 -11.73
CA PHE A 155 6.86 7.10 -12.00
C PHE A 155 6.11 8.41 -11.77
N TYR A 156 4.95 8.56 -12.41
CA TYR A 156 4.06 9.68 -12.14
C TYR A 156 3.53 9.64 -10.70
N SER A 157 3.54 10.82 -10.07
CA SER A 157 2.98 11.06 -8.75
C SER A 157 1.68 11.86 -8.87
N ALA A 158 0.89 11.92 -7.79
CA ALA A 158 -0.26 12.82 -7.73
C ALA A 158 0.16 14.28 -8.05
N ALA A 159 1.29 14.76 -7.51
CA ALA A 159 1.76 16.13 -7.75
C ALA A 159 2.02 16.49 -9.23
N ASP A 160 2.24 15.50 -10.10
CA ASP A 160 2.44 15.73 -11.54
C ASP A 160 1.11 15.95 -12.29
N LEU A 161 -0.03 15.58 -11.68
CA LEU A 161 -1.37 15.62 -12.27
C LEU A 161 -2.08 16.93 -11.91
N VAL A 162 -1.77 17.99 -12.66
CA VAL A 162 -2.33 19.33 -12.43
C VAL A 162 -3.28 19.73 -13.58
N ILE A 163 -4.38 20.38 -13.25
CA ILE A 163 -5.30 20.91 -14.27
C ILE A 163 -4.56 21.95 -15.13
N GLY A 164 -4.69 21.84 -16.45
CA GLY A 164 -4.01 22.72 -17.39
C GLY A 164 -2.57 22.29 -17.69
N SER A 165 -2.05 21.21 -17.13
CA SER A 165 -0.76 20.66 -17.54
C SER A 165 -0.90 19.72 -18.74
N ASN A 166 0.21 19.56 -19.47
CA ASN A 166 0.37 18.55 -20.51
C ASN A 166 1.13 17.36 -19.91
N LEU A 167 0.53 16.18 -19.98
CA LEU A 167 1.09 14.94 -19.46
C LEU A 167 1.41 14.00 -20.62
N GLU A 168 2.67 13.57 -20.73
CA GLU A 168 3.06 12.61 -21.75
C GLU A 168 3.03 11.17 -21.21
N VAL A 169 2.20 10.33 -21.82
CA VAL A 169 2.09 8.91 -21.45
C VAL A 169 2.27 8.06 -22.70
N TYR A 170 3.29 7.20 -22.70
CA TYR A 170 3.60 6.30 -23.81
C TYR A 170 3.66 6.97 -25.19
N GLY A 171 4.33 8.13 -25.26
CA GLY A 171 4.52 8.90 -26.50
C GLY A 171 3.29 9.69 -26.95
N ARG A 172 2.24 9.78 -26.13
CA ARG A 172 1.07 10.63 -26.38
C ARG A 172 0.95 11.71 -25.34
N VAL A 173 0.71 12.95 -25.78
CA VAL A 173 0.55 14.11 -24.90
C VAL A 173 -0.93 14.37 -24.65
N PHE A 174 -1.33 14.29 -23.38
CA PHE A 174 -2.67 14.56 -22.90
C PHE A 174 -2.74 15.90 -22.20
N ARG A 175 -3.76 16.69 -22.49
CA ARG A 175 -4.08 17.91 -21.76
C ARG A 175 -5.11 17.60 -20.69
N ILE A 176 -4.75 17.80 -19.42
CA ILE A 176 -5.72 17.72 -18.32
C ILE A 176 -6.52 19.03 -18.29
N TYR A 177 -7.85 18.95 -18.28
CA TYR A 177 -8.71 20.13 -18.34
C TYR A 177 -9.67 20.26 -17.15
N ASP A 178 -9.99 19.17 -16.44
CA ASP A 178 -10.85 19.21 -15.26
C ASP A 178 -10.57 18.00 -14.35
N CYS A 179 -11.14 18.00 -13.15
CA CYS A 179 -11.11 16.88 -12.21
C CYS A 179 -12.42 16.79 -11.42
N ASP A 180 -12.65 15.65 -10.75
CA ASP A 180 -13.84 15.48 -9.94
C ASP A 180 -13.77 16.22 -8.58
N ASP A 181 -14.91 16.30 -7.89
CA ASP A 181 -15.02 17.06 -6.65
C ASP A 181 -14.18 16.47 -5.51
N PHE A 182 -14.01 15.14 -5.49
CA PHE A 182 -13.14 14.49 -4.52
C PHE A 182 -11.67 14.84 -4.80
N THR A 183 -11.23 14.83 -6.06
CA THR A 183 -9.90 15.28 -6.45
C THR A 183 -9.69 16.73 -6.04
N LYS A 184 -10.67 17.62 -6.30
CA LYS A 184 -10.56 19.03 -5.90
C LYS A 184 -10.37 19.20 -4.39
N GLN A 185 -11.12 18.46 -3.58
CA GLN A 185 -10.98 18.51 -2.11
C GLN A 185 -9.62 17.94 -1.67
N PHE A 186 -9.20 16.82 -2.24
CA PHE A 186 -7.92 16.20 -1.91
C PHE A 186 -6.72 17.13 -2.14
N TYR A 187 -6.70 17.89 -3.24
CA TYR A 187 -5.61 18.85 -3.50
C TYR A 187 -5.68 20.07 -2.58
N LYS A 188 -6.89 20.55 -2.26
CA LYS A 188 -7.08 21.64 -1.29
C LYS A 188 -6.57 21.27 0.10
N ASP A 189 -6.88 20.06 0.57
CA ASP A 189 -6.50 19.59 1.90
C ASP A 189 -4.99 19.29 2.02
N ASN A 190 -4.35 18.89 0.91
CA ASN A 190 -2.92 18.57 0.87
C ASN A 190 -2.03 19.72 0.38
N GLY A 191 -2.59 20.90 0.10
CA GLY A 191 -1.84 22.13 -0.16
C GLY A 191 -1.17 22.21 -1.55
N ALA A 192 -1.89 21.82 -2.60
CA ALA A 192 -1.44 21.91 -4.00
C ALA A 192 -2.39 22.73 -4.88
#